data_AF-A0A3S6IXV9-F1
#
_entry.id   AF-A0A3S6IXV9-F1
#
_cell.length_a   1.000
_cell.length_b   1.000
_cell.length_c   1.000
_cell.angle_alpha   90.00
_cell.angle_beta   90.00
_cell.angle_gamma   90.00
#
_symmetry.space_group_name_H-M   'P 1'
#
loop_
_entity.id
_entity.type
_entity.pdbx_description
1 polymer ?
#
loop_
_entity_poly.entity_id
_entity_poly.type
_entity_poly.pdbx_seq_one_letter_code
_entity_poly.pdbx_strand_id
1 'polypeptide(L)'
;MLLFLAANIYFPAKKIRFHYNFKNVQSFYNRMLVYHIWLNTASFLVTCIHCYVTLWSNNWLIVALFLMGWLTFGGFLMWIKYPPGKVKKGVYILHTQQVLFFVMIFAMLKGHYVI
;
A
#
# COMPACT_ATOMS: atom_id res chain seq x y z
N MET A 1 11.00 -2.41 2.39
CA MET A 1 10.23 -2.09 3.62
C MET A 1 10.10 -0.58 3.90
N LEU A 2 11.18 0.20 3.96
CA LEU A 2 11.13 1.62 4.37
C LEU A 2 10.20 2.50 3.51
N LEU A 3 10.34 2.44 2.18
CA LEU A 3 9.50 3.23 1.25
C LEU A 3 8.01 2.92 1.43
N PHE A 4 7.67 1.64 1.58
CA PHE A 4 6.31 1.20 1.82
C PHE A 4 5.73 1.72 3.14
N LEU A 5 6.49 1.65 4.24
CA LEU A 5 6.05 2.18 5.53
C LEU A 5 5.84 3.70 5.45
N ALA A 6 6.78 4.43 4.85
CA ALA A 6 6.68 5.87 4.65
C ALA A 6 5.43 6.24 3.83
N ALA A 7 5.14 5.51 2.76
CA ALA A 7 3.95 5.71 1.94
C ALA A 7 2.65 5.57 2.76
N ASN A 8 2.61 4.63 3.70
CA ASN A 8 1.39 4.29 4.45
C ASN A 8 1.17 5.13 5.71
N ILE A 9 2.09 6.03 6.08
CA ILE A 9 1.88 7.06 7.13
C ILE A 9 0.71 8.00 6.80
N TYR A 10 0.37 8.13 5.51
CA TYR A 10 -0.79 8.90 5.06
C TYR A 10 -2.10 8.53 5.79
N PHE A 11 -2.35 7.25 6.01
CA PHE A 11 -3.61 6.77 6.58
C PHE A 11 -3.80 7.17 8.05
N PRO A 12 -2.86 6.89 8.99
CA PRO A 12 -2.99 7.35 10.37
C PRO A 12 -3.02 8.88 10.46
N ALA A 13 -2.23 9.60 9.65
CA ALA A 13 -2.27 11.06 9.60
C ALA A 13 -3.67 11.57 9.22
N LYS A 14 -4.30 10.97 8.20
CA LYS A 14 -5.67 11.32 7.79
C LYS A 14 -6.70 11.03 8.88
N LYS A 15 -6.55 9.92 9.62
CA LYS A 15 -7.44 9.58 10.76
C LYS A 15 -7.32 10.62 11.89
N ILE A 16 -6.10 11.02 12.23
CA ILE A 16 -5.82 12.08 13.23
C ILE A 16 -6.47 13.39 12.79
N ARG A 17 -6.33 13.78 11.51
CA ARG A 17 -6.98 14.97 10.97
C ARG A 17 -8.48 14.99 11.21
N PHE A 18 -9.17 13.88 10.90
CA PHE A 18 -10.61 13.79 11.09
C PHE A 18 -10.99 13.83 12.58
N HIS A 19 -10.19 13.20 13.45
CA HIS A 19 -10.44 13.19 14.88
C HIS A 19 -10.35 14.59 15.51
N TYR A 20 -9.34 15.38 15.15
CA TYR A 20 -9.13 16.73 15.69
C TYR A 20 -9.76 17.86 14.86
N ASN A 21 -10.48 17.52 13.78
CA ASN A 21 -11.17 18.46 12.88
C ASN A 21 -10.30 19.64 12.38
N PHE A 22 -9.04 19.37 12.04
CA PHE A 22 -8.13 20.40 11.52
C PHE A 22 -8.65 20.98 10.19
N LYS A 23 -8.85 22.30 10.15
CA LYS A 23 -9.30 23.06 8.97
C LYS A 23 -8.10 23.46 8.09
N ASN A 24 -8.36 23.80 6.83
CA ASN A 24 -7.37 24.32 5.85
C ASN A 24 -6.18 23.41 5.50
N VAL A 25 -6.16 22.16 5.96
CA VAL A 25 -5.08 21.19 5.64
C VAL A 25 -5.36 20.35 4.39
N GLN A 26 -6.48 20.55 3.68
CA GLN A 26 -6.87 19.71 2.54
C GLN A 26 -5.81 19.67 1.43
N SER A 27 -5.18 20.80 1.10
CA SER A 27 -4.12 20.87 0.10
C SER A 27 -2.91 20.01 0.47
N PHE A 28 -2.52 20.00 1.75
CA PHE A 28 -1.45 19.15 2.27
C PHE A 28 -1.80 17.66 2.12
N TYR A 29 -3.01 17.26 2.49
CA TYR A 29 -3.46 15.86 2.34
C TYR A 29 -3.59 15.41 0.89
N ASN A 30 -3.92 16.32 -0.04
CA ASN A 30 -3.92 16.02 -1.47
C ASN A 30 -2.50 15.74 -1.97
N ARG A 31 -1.50 16.53 -1.56
CA ARG A 31 -0.09 16.27 -1.87
C ARG A 31 0.39 14.96 -1.25
N MET A 32 0.08 14.72 0.01
CA MET A 32 0.40 13.45 0.69
C MET A 32 -0.23 12.23 0.01
N LEU A 33 -1.44 12.36 -0.55
CA LEU A 33 -2.05 11.28 -1.32
C LEU A 33 -1.23 10.93 -2.58
N VAL A 34 -0.74 11.95 -3.29
CA VAL A 34 0.14 11.74 -4.45
C VAL A 34 1.44 11.04 -4.03
N TYR A 35 2.06 11.47 -2.92
CA TYR A 35 3.23 10.79 -2.37
C TYR A 35 2.93 9.34 -1.96
N HIS A 36 1.79 9.08 -1.32
CA HIS A 36 1.36 7.73 -0.97
C HIS A 36 1.29 6.82 -2.20
N ILE A 37 0.72 7.30 -3.30
CA ILE A 37 0.61 6.52 -4.54
C ILE A 37 2.01 6.25 -5.12
N TRP A 38 2.80 7.29 -5.35
CA TRP A 38 4.12 7.14 -5.97
C TRP A 38 5.09 6.31 -5.13
N LEU A 39 5.12 6.50 -3.80
CA LEU A 39 5.98 5.72 -2.91
C LEU A 39 5.56 4.25 -2.82
N ASN A 40 4.26 3.94 -2.83
CA ASN A 40 3.80 2.54 -2.89
C ASN A 40 4.19 1.91 -4.24
N THR A 41 3.97 2.60 -5.36
CA THR A 41 4.36 2.12 -6.69
C THR A 41 5.88 1.90 -6.78
N ALA A 42 6.69 2.85 -6.32
CA ALA A 42 8.14 2.71 -6.29
C ALA A 42 8.58 1.56 -5.39
N SER A 43 7.97 1.43 -4.21
CA SER A 43 8.29 0.33 -3.29
C SER A 43 7.90 -1.03 -3.88
N PHE A 44 6.81 -1.12 -4.64
CA PHE A 44 6.42 -2.35 -5.32
C PHE A 44 7.45 -2.74 -6.39
N LEU A 45 7.89 -1.80 -7.23
CA LEU A 45 8.94 -2.04 -8.23
C LEU A 45 10.25 -2.52 -7.60
N VAL A 46 10.70 -1.86 -6.53
CA VAL A 46 11.89 -2.28 -5.78
C VAL A 46 11.72 -3.70 -5.22
N THR A 47 10.52 -4.05 -4.76
CA THR A 47 10.24 -5.38 -4.21
C THR A 47 10.23 -6.44 -5.31
N CYS A 48 9.71 -6.14 -6.51
CA CYS A 48 9.82 -7.03 -7.68
C CYS A 48 11.28 -7.32 -8.04
N ILE A 49 12.13 -6.28 -8.10
CA ILE A 49 13.56 -6.43 -8.37
C ILE A 49 14.22 -7.27 -7.28
N HIS A 50 13.89 -7.01 -6.01
CA HIS A 50 14.42 -7.78 -4.89
C HIS A 50 14.05 -9.26 -4.99
N CYS A 51 12.78 -9.60 -5.22
CA CYS A 51 12.35 -11.00 -5.38
C CYS A 51 13.01 -11.70 -6.57
N TYR A 52 13.25 -10.97 -7.66
CA TYR A 52 13.98 -11.49 -8.81
C TYR A 52 15.43 -11.85 -8.47
N VAL A 53 16.13 -10.99 -7.73
CA VAL A 53 17.52 -11.22 -7.30
C VAL A 53 17.62 -12.37 -6.29
N THR A 54 16.61 -12.56 -5.44
CA THR A 54 16.61 -13.61 -4.42
C THR A 54 16.08 -14.97 -4.91
N LEU A 55 15.98 -15.18 -6.23
CA LEU A 55 15.59 -16.46 -6.86
C LEU A 55 14.26 -17.07 -6.39
N TRP A 56 13.31 -16.25 -5.90
CA TRP A 56 11.97 -16.70 -5.52
C TRP A 56 11.92 -17.88 -4.52
N SER A 57 12.98 -18.12 -3.75
CA SER A 57 13.07 -19.31 -2.88
C SER A 57 12.13 -19.26 -1.67
N ASN A 58 11.73 -18.07 -1.23
CA ASN A 58 10.95 -17.89 -0.01
C ASN A 58 9.46 -17.62 -0.30
N ASN A 59 8.63 -18.63 -0.06
CA ASN A 59 7.18 -18.57 -0.24
C ASN A 59 6.51 -17.41 0.53
N TRP A 60 7.02 -17.03 1.71
CA TRP A 60 6.47 -15.90 2.48
C TRP A 60 6.71 -14.56 1.79
N LEU A 61 7.87 -14.38 1.14
CA LEU A 61 8.17 -13.17 0.37
C LEU A 61 7.34 -13.09 -0.91
N ILE A 62 7.02 -14.24 -1.54
CA ILE A 62 6.11 -14.28 -2.70
C ILE A 62 4.70 -13.83 -2.29
N VAL A 63 4.18 -14.35 -1.17
CA VAL A 63 2.88 -13.95 -0.64
C VAL A 63 2.87 -12.45 -0.33
N ALA A 64 3.93 -11.95 0.30
CA ALA A 64 4.08 -10.52 0.56
C ALA A 64 4.07 -9.69 -0.72
N LEU A 65 4.79 -10.12 -1.76
CA LEU A 65 4.82 -9.45 -3.07
C LEU A 65 3.43 -9.42 -3.72
N PHE A 66 2.71 -10.54 -3.69
CA PHE A 66 1.36 -10.62 -4.24
C PHE A 66 0.40 -9.65 -3.54
N LEU A 67 0.40 -9.65 -2.20
CA LEU A 67 -0.42 -8.74 -1.40
C LEU A 67 -0.03 -7.27 -1.61
N MET A 68 1.27 -6.98 -1.72
CA MET A 68 1.77 -5.64 -2.01
C MET A 68 1.32 -5.17 -3.39
N GLY A 69 1.41 -6.04 -4.40
CA GLY A 69 0.90 -5.79 -5.75
C GLY A 69 -0.59 -5.52 -5.72
N TRP A 70 -1.38 -6.38 -5.09
CA TRP A 70 -2.82 -6.19 -4.92
C TRP A 70 -3.18 -4.82 -4.34
N LEU A 71 -2.52 -4.41 -3.26
CA LEU A 71 -2.76 -3.11 -2.64
C LEU A 71 -2.32 -1.95 -3.56
N THR A 72 -1.18 -2.08 -4.23
CA THR A 72 -0.62 -1.04 -5.10
C THR A 72 -1.47 -0.84 -6.35
N PHE A 73 -1.81 -1.92 -7.06
CA PHE A 73 -2.69 -1.89 -8.22
C PHE A 73 -4.10 -1.43 -7.85
N GLY A 74 -4.66 -1.92 -6.75
CA GLY A 74 -5.96 -1.46 -6.24
C GLY A 74 -5.97 0.05 -5.97
N GLY A 75 -4.94 0.57 -5.31
CA GLY A 75 -4.78 2.00 -5.05
C GLY A 75 -4.65 2.83 -6.34
N PHE A 76 -3.87 2.33 -7.30
CA PHE A 76 -3.69 2.98 -8.59
C PHE A 76 -4.98 3.03 -9.42
N LEU A 77 -5.75 1.93 -9.47
CA LEU A 77 -7.05 1.87 -10.14
C LEU A 77 -8.06 2.88 -9.56
N MET A 78 -8.03 3.08 -8.24
CA MET A 78 -8.85 4.12 -7.61
C MET A 78 -8.42 5.53 -8.00
N TRP A 79 -7.10 5.76 -8.13
CA TRP A 79 -6.55 7.06 -8.48
C TRP A 79 -6.92 7.48 -9.92
N ILE A 80 -6.83 6.56 -10.87
CA ILE A 80 -7.23 6.79 -12.28
C ILE A 80 -8.76 6.84 -12.47
N LYS A 81 -9.54 6.70 -11.40
CA LYS A 81 -11.01 6.71 -11.40
C LYS A 81 -11.62 5.69 -12.37
N TYR A 82 -11.11 4.46 -12.38
CA TYR A 82 -11.54 3.41 -13.31
C TYR A 82 -13.08 3.18 -13.27
N PRO A 83 -13.82 3.31 -14.40
CA PRO A 83 -15.24 2.97 -14.50
C PRO A 83 -15.41 1.45 -14.65
N PRO A 84 -16.48 0.78 -14.16
CA PRO A 84 -17.75 1.31 -13.62
C PRO A 84 -17.77 1.45 -12.08
N GLY A 85 -18.72 2.24 -11.56
CA GLY A 85 -18.82 2.60 -10.12
C GLY A 85 -18.92 1.42 -9.14
N LYS A 86 -19.48 0.27 -9.57
CA LYS A 86 -19.53 -0.96 -8.74
C LYS A 86 -18.14 -1.54 -8.49
N VAL A 87 -17.28 -1.56 -9.51
CA VAL A 87 -15.88 -2.02 -9.40
C VAL A 87 -15.10 -1.08 -8.50
N LYS A 88 -15.30 0.24 -8.63
CA LYS A 88 -14.67 1.24 -7.77
C LYS A 88 -14.99 1.02 -6.28
N LYS A 89 -16.25 0.72 -5.93
CA LYS A 89 -16.63 0.44 -4.53
C LYS A 89 -15.97 -0.84 -4.02
N GLY A 90 -15.94 -1.90 -4.83
CA GLY A 90 -15.28 -3.16 -4.49
C GLY A 90 -13.78 -2.98 -4.27
N VAL A 91 -13.08 -2.33 -5.21
CA VAL A 91 -11.64 -2.03 -5.10
C VAL A 91 -11.37 -1.15 -3.88
N TYR A 92 -12.21 -0.17 -3.59
CA TYR A 92 -12.07 0.65 -2.37
C TYR A 92 -12.17 -0.18 -1.09
N ILE A 93 -13.15 -1.06 -0.98
CA ILE A 93 -13.30 -1.95 0.18
C ILE A 93 -12.06 -2.83 0.32
N LEU A 94 -11.65 -3.50 -0.76
CA LEU A 94 -10.51 -4.41 -0.75
C LEU A 94 -9.18 -3.70 -0.44
N HIS A 95 -8.97 -2.51 -1.00
CA HIS A 95 -7.76 -1.72 -0.76
C HIS A 95 -7.69 -1.13 0.65
N THR A 96 -8.83 -0.82 1.26
CA THR A 96 -8.90 -0.23 2.62
C THR A 96 -8.92 -1.25 3.76
N GLN A 97 -8.92 -2.55 3.45
CA GLN A 97 -8.85 -3.61 4.45
C GLN A 97 -7.49 -3.60 5.17
N GLN A 98 -7.48 -3.05 6.38
CA GLN A 98 -6.27 -2.99 7.22
C GLN A 98 -5.73 -4.39 7.55
N VAL A 99 -6.59 -5.40 7.61
CA VAL A 99 -6.19 -6.80 7.83
C VAL A 99 -5.20 -7.25 6.75
N LEU A 100 -5.45 -6.94 5.47
CA LEU A 100 -4.53 -7.31 4.39
C LEU A 100 -3.16 -6.64 4.54
N PHE A 101 -3.14 -5.39 5.00
CA PHE A 101 -1.90 -4.68 5.29
C PHE A 101 -1.10 -5.36 6.41
N PHE A 102 -1.74 -5.75 7.51
CA PHE A 102 -1.07 -6.46 8.60
C PHE A 102 -0.59 -7.85 8.20
N VAL A 103 -1.40 -8.61 7.46
CA VAL A 103 -1.01 -9.93 6.94
C VAL A 103 0.21 -9.80 6.02
N MET A 104 0.24 -8.79 5.16
CA MET A 104 1.37 -8.54 4.29
C MET A 104 2.64 -8.13 5.07
N ILE A 105 2.54 -7.27 6.09
CA ILE A 105 3.68 -6.95 6.97
C ILE A 105 4.20 -8.21 7.66
N PHE A 106 3.29 -9.03 8.20
CA PHE A 106 3.67 -10.29 8.84
C PHE A 106 4.39 -11.22 7.88
N ALA A 107 3.88 -11.39 6.66
CA ALA A 107 4.51 -12.21 5.62
C ALA A 107 5.90 -11.67 5.23
N MET A 108 6.05 -10.34 5.10
CA MET A 108 7.36 -9.71 4.85
C MET A 108 8.34 -10.00 5.98
N LEU A 109 7.96 -9.76 7.23
CA LEU A 109 8.84 -9.97 8.38
C LEU A 109 9.22 -11.44 8.51
N LYS A 110 8.24 -12.35 8.42
CA LYS A 110 8.49 -13.79 8.51
C LYS A 110 9.39 -14.29 7.38
N GLY A 111 9.20 -13.80 6.15
CA GLY A 111 10.05 -14.15 5.02
C GLY A 111 11.49 -13.63 5.13
N HIS A 112 11.74 -12.54 5.88
CA HIS A 112 13.12 -12.08 6.12
C HIS A 112 13.77 -12.75 7.34
N TYR A 113 12.98 -13.21 8.31
CA TYR A 113 13.47 -13.91 9.51
C TYR A 113 13.69 -15.41 9.30
N VAL A 114 12.86 -16.04 8.47
CA VAL A 114 13.02 -17.45 8.07
C VAL A 114 13.96 -17.44 6.87
N ILE A 115 15.27 -17.45 7.15
CA ILE A 115 16.34 -17.74 6.18
C ILE A 115 16.45 -19.24 6.02
#